data_AF-A0A366HDN1-F1
#
_entry.id   AF-A0A366HDN1-F1
#
_cell.length_a   1.000
_cell.length_b   1.000
_cell.length_c   1.000
_cell.angle_alpha   90.00
_cell.angle_beta   90.00
_cell.angle_gamma   90.00
#
_symmetry.space_group_name_H-M   'P 1'
#
loop_
_entity.id
_entity.type
_entity.pdbx_description
1 polymer ?
#
loop_
_entity_poly.entity_id
_entity_poly.type
_entity_poly.pdbx_seq_one_letter_code
_entity_poly.pdbx_strand_id
1 'polypeptide(L)'
;MALFLADSHFPPDLEPLLRSASAAPTEMSKAQTNVFRSLGHKLERFLAARALVHQRILQDETFAPLKPWLGKDGGIPASLKEDGTFLSAYSLSGTDIRLAALMLPPDLATKALALWRQTDPEAPKVLPALLDPPQDAAAPLWLALLRLRPLRSVWESMLRRDHFETLLQVLPDAWLLDPTPLPPGAVIPRLELASWENLPYVQREGRRFAIASPESWDGAQELGSHGTLQTALTNSATAPQTLMALPAAPDSWIIAVYEKKANRVDARGFLSLRRSPEGAWQAAKVR
;
A
#
# COMPACT_ATOMS: atom_id res chain seq x y z
N MET A 1 -10.27 3.64 -7.50
CA MET A 1 -9.27 3.85 -6.44
C MET A 1 -9.01 2.58 -5.61
N ALA A 2 -8.77 1.42 -6.26
CA ALA A 2 -8.24 0.23 -5.59
C ALA A 2 -6.71 0.24 -5.76
N LEU A 3 -6.00 0.05 -4.67
CA LEU A 3 -4.54 0.10 -4.63
C LEU A 3 -3.91 -1.18 -5.18
N PHE A 4 -2.83 -0.97 -5.95
CA PHE A 4 -1.80 -1.92 -6.37
C PHE A 4 -2.30 -3.22 -7.01
N LEU A 5 -2.52 -3.19 -8.33
CA LEU A 5 -2.10 -4.20 -9.32
C LEU A 5 -2.86 -3.95 -10.63
N ALA A 6 -2.13 -3.61 -11.69
CA ALA A 6 -2.71 -3.28 -12.99
C ALA A 6 -3.02 -4.50 -13.86
N ASP A 7 -2.72 -5.73 -13.43
CA ASP A 7 -3.34 -6.93 -13.99
C ASP A 7 -3.21 -8.11 -13.03
N SER A 8 -4.36 -8.74 -12.72
CA SER A 8 -4.60 -9.90 -11.83
C SER A 8 -5.09 -9.62 -10.39
N HIS A 9 -6.33 -9.13 -10.26
CA HIS A 9 -7.32 -9.56 -9.25
C HIS A 9 -6.96 -9.33 -7.78
N PHE A 10 -6.87 -8.06 -7.39
CA PHE A 10 -6.90 -7.68 -5.98
C PHE A 10 -7.99 -6.68 -5.57
N PRO A 11 -8.79 -7.05 -4.55
CA PRO A 11 -9.13 -8.44 -4.26
C PRO A 11 -9.68 -9.10 -5.53
N PRO A 12 -9.76 -10.44 -5.58
CA PRO A 12 -10.64 -11.06 -6.56
C PRO A 12 -12.03 -10.42 -6.49
N ASP A 13 -12.77 -10.49 -7.58
CA ASP A 13 -14.17 -10.09 -7.54
C ASP A 13 -14.85 -10.82 -6.37
N LEU A 14 -15.36 -10.03 -5.41
CA LEU A 14 -15.99 -10.56 -4.21
C LEU A 14 -17.44 -10.99 -4.47
N GLU A 15 -18.03 -10.55 -5.59
CA GLU A 15 -19.41 -10.81 -5.95
C GLU A 15 -19.71 -12.32 -6.13
N PRO A 16 -18.88 -13.12 -6.83
CA PRO A 16 -19.04 -14.57 -6.86
C PRO A 16 -18.86 -15.23 -5.49
N LEU A 17 -18.00 -14.67 -4.64
CA LEU A 17 -17.68 -15.26 -3.33
C LEU A 17 -18.86 -15.17 -2.36
N LEU A 18 -19.61 -14.07 -2.41
CA LEU A 18 -20.85 -13.89 -1.64
C LEU A 18 -21.91 -14.96 -1.95
N ARG A 19 -21.87 -15.53 -3.16
CA ARG A 19 -22.80 -16.58 -3.62
C ARG A 19 -22.29 -18.00 -3.32
N SER A 20 -21.03 -18.14 -2.94
CA SER A 20 -20.37 -19.43 -2.69
C SER A 20 -20.37 -19.80 -1.20
N ALA A 21 -20.18 -21.09 -0.90
CA ALA A 21 -20.03 -21.56 0.47
C ALA A 21 -18.66 -21.16 1.06
N SER A 22 -18.62 -20.90 2.38
CA SER A 22 -17.35 -20.61 3.08
C SER A 22 -16.45 -21.84 3.13
N ALA A 23 -15.15 -21.61 2.99
CA ALA A 23 -14.14 -22.64 3.14
C ALA A 23 -13.79 -22.91 4.61
N ALA A 24 -13.08 -24.03 4.85
CA ALA A 24 -12.52 -24.33 6.16
C ALA A 24 -11.66 -23.16 6.68
N PRO A 25 -11.70 -22.86 7.98
CA PRO A 25 -10.97 -21.74 8.57
C PRO A 25 -9.49 -21.71 8.19
N THR A 26 -8.95 -20.50 8.05
CA THR A 26 -7.53 -20.25 7.86
C THR A 26 -6.88 -20.10 9.24
N GLU A 27 -5.99 -21.03 9.59
CA GLU A 27 -5.21 -20.95 10.82
C GLU A 27 -4.10 -19.90 10.68
N MET A 28 -4.00 -19.00 11.64
CA MET A 28 -2.97 -17.96 11.66
C MET A 28 -2.26 -17.95 13.00
N SER A 29 -0.93 -17.97 12.97
CA SER A 29 -0.15 -17.97 14.21
C SER A 29 -0.44 -16.73 15.06
N LYS A 30 -0.29 -16.84 16.38
CA LYS A 30 -0.43 -15.69 17.30
C LYS A 30 0.48 -14.52 16.89
N ALA A 31 1.67 -14.80 16.37
CA ALA A 31 2.60 -13.79 15.89
C ALA A 31 2.03 -13.03 14.68
N GLN A 32 1.57 -13.73 13.64
CA GLN A 32 0.94 -13.11 12.46
C GLN A 32 -0.32 -12.31 12.86
N THR A 33 -1.15 -12.86 13.73
CA THR A 33 -2.33 -12.17 14.28
C THR A 33 -1.96 -10.88 15.00
N ASN A 34 -0.90 -10.87 15.80
CA ASN A 34 -0.44 -9.65 16.45
C ASN A 34 0.10 -8.62 15.45
N VAL A 35 0.76 -9.06 14.38
CA VAL A 35 1.22 -8.18 13.30
C VAL A 35 0.01 -7.45 12.70
N PHE A 36 -0.99 -8.17 12.19
CA PHE A 36 -2.20 -7.56 11.61
C PHE A 36 -2.94 -6.68 12.61
N ARG A 37 -3.12 -7.11 13.87
CA ARG A 37 -3.76 -6.27 14.90
C ARG A 37 -3.07 -4.91 15.08
N SER A 38 -1.74 -4.87 15.00
CA SER A 38 -0.96 -3.65 15.15
C SER A 38 -0.90 -2.79 13.89
N LEU A 39 -1.12 -3.37 12.71
CA LEU A 39 -0.92 -2.68 11.43
C LEU A 39 -1.90 -1.54 11.21
N GLY A 40 -3.16 -1.68 11.62
CA GLY A 40 -4.15 -0.60 11.52
C GLY A 40 -3.69 0.70 12.21
N HIS A 41 -3.16 0.61 13.44
CA HIS A 41 -2.61 1.77 14.15
C HIS A 41 -1.38 2.35 13.45
N LYS A 42 -0.49 1.51 12.93
CA LYS A 42 0.72 1.95 12.22
C LYS A 42 0.37 2.66 10.91
N LEU A 43 -0.60 2.16 10.16
CA LEU A 43 -1.08 2.77 8.92
C LEU A 43 -1.80 4.09 9.17
N GLU A 44 -2.63 4.19 10.20
CA GLU A 44 -3.27 5.45 10.58
C GLU A 44 -2.23 6.50 10.96
N ARG A 45 -1.24 6.13 11.78
CA ARG A 45 -0.13 7.03 12.12
C ARG A 45 0.70 7.43 10.90
N PHE A 46 0.91 6.51 9.96
CA PHE A 46 1.55 6.82 8.69
C PHE A 46 0.77 7.90 7.96
N LEU A 47 -0.54 7.73 7.75
CA LEU A 47 -1.39 8.73 7.11
C LEU A 47 -1.32 10.09 7.81
N ALA A 48 -1.38 10.11 9.13
CA ALA A 48 -1.31 11.34 9.93
C ALA A 48 0.05 12.04 9.83
N ALA A 49 1.16 11.27 9.82
CA ALA A 49 2.52 11.82 9.78
C ALA A 49 2.86 12.50 8.45
N ARG A 50 2.19 12.13 7.34
CA ARG A 50 2.45 12.70 6.01
C ARG A 50 2.36 14.22 6.00
N ALA A 51 1.39 14.81 6.71
CA ALA A 51 1.20 16.25 6.76
C ALA A 51 2.39 16.98 7.40
N LEU A 52 2.98 16.39 8.44
CA LEU A 52 4.15 16.95 9.10
C LEU A 52 5.42 16.76 8.26
N VAL A 53 5.56 15.62 7.56
CA VAL A 53 6.67 15.41 6.61
C VAL A 53 6.58 16.38 5.44
N HIS A 54 5.38 16.56 4.89
CA HIS A 54 5.08 17.56 3.86
C HIS A 54 5.53 18.95 4.30
N GLN A 55 5.08 19.38 5.49
CA GLN A 55 5.47 20.66 6.07
C GLN A 55 6.98 20.78 6.24
N ARG A 56 7.65 19.70 6.71
CA ARG A 56 9.09 19.69 6.90
C ARG A 56 9.85 19.89 5.59
N ILE A 57 9.43 19.22 4.51
CA ILE A 57 10.05 19.37 3.18
C ILE A 57 9.91 20.81 2.67
N LEU A 58 8.78 21.46 2.92
CA LEU A 58 8.57 22.85 2.49
C LEU A 58 9.43 23.85 3.27
N GLN A 59 9.64 23.63 4.58
CA GLN A 59 10.27 24.60 5.47
C GLN A 59 11.79 24.47 5.59
N ASP A 60 12.34 23.29 5.30
CA ASP A 60 13.76 22.99 5.49
C ASP A 60 14.47 22.90 4.13
N GLU A 61 15.36 23.85 3.85
CA GLU A 61 16.04 23.98 2.56
C GLU A 61 16.93 22.77 2.21
N THR A 62 17.27 21.92 3.19
CA THR A 62 17.96 20.64 2.90
C THR A 62 17.12 19.71 2.03
N PHE A 63 15.80 19.89 2.00
CA PHE A 63 14.87 19.12 1.17
C PHE A 63 14.39 19.89 -0.08
N ALA A 64 15.03 21.00 -0.45
CA ALA A 64 14.65 21.77 -1.64
C ALA A 64 14.46 20.91 -2.92
N PRO A 65 15.30 19.89 -3.21
CA PRO A 65 15.10 19.01 -4.37
C PRO A 65 13.81 18.18 -4.35
N LEU A 66 13.18 18.00 -3.19
CA LEU A 66 11.93 17.25 -3.04
C LEU A 66 10.68 18.12 -3.25
N LYS A 67 10.79 19.45 -3.19
CA LYS A 67 9.65 20.36 -3.31
C LYS A 67 8.84 20.17 -4.61
N PRO A 68 9.46 19.96 -5.81
CA PRO A 68 8.71 19.72 -7.04
C PRO A 68 7.83 18.47 -7.00
N TRP A 69 8.16 17.49 -6.17
CA TRP A 69 7.45 16.22 -6.06
C TRP A 69 6.15 16.29 -5.27
N LEU A 70 5.93 17.37 -4.51
CA LEU A 70 4.74 17.55 -3.68
C LEU A 70 3.51 18.03 -4.47
N GLY A 71 3.63 18.15 -5.81
CA GLY A 71 2.56 18.62 -6.70
C GLY A 71 2.45 20.15 -6.75
N LYS A 72 1.68 20.66 -7.72
CA LYS A 72 1.59 22.10 -8.01
C LYS A 72 0.95 22.95 -6.91
N ASP A 73 0.11 22.34 -6.06
CA ASP A 73 -0.65 23.08 -5.03
C ASP A 73 -0.12 22.90 -3.60
N GLY A 74 0.89 22.04 -3.38
CA GLY A 74 1.39 21.76 -2.02
C GLY A 74 0.28 21.41 -1.03
N GLY A 75 -0.76 20.74 -1.52
CA GLY A 75 -1.94 20.40 -0.74
C GLY A 75 -1.53 19.55 0.46
N ILE A 76 -1.95 19.94 1.66
CA ILE A 76 -1.64 19.19 2.87
C ILE A 76 -2.26 17.79 2.72
N PRO A 77 -1.47 16.70 2.79
CA PRO A 77 -1.99 15.35 2.64
C PRO A 77 -3.04 15.07 3.70
N ALA A 78 -4.12 14.41 3.29
CA ALA A 78 -5.26 14.17 4.16
C ALA A 78 -4.95 13.08 5.21
N SER A 79 -5.61 13.19 6.36
CA SER A 79 -5.53 12.23 7.47
C SER A 79 -6.92 11.76 7.87
N LEU A 80 -6.99 10.64 8.59
CA LEU A 80 -8.25 10.12 9.12
C LEU A 80 -8.64 10.91 10.37
N LYS A 81 -9.42 11.98 10.20
CA LYS A 81 -9.87 12.80 11.34
C LYS A 81 -11.04 12.17 12.09
N GLU A 82 -11.93 11.52 11.36
CA GLU A 82 -13.18 10.98 11.88
C GLU A 82 -12.98 9.60 12.54
N ASP A 83 -13.93 9.25 13.40
CA ASP A 83 -14.07 7.92 13.97
C ASP A 83 -14.91 7.06 13.03
N GLY A 84 -14.55 5.80 12.89
CA GLY A 84 -15.21 4.95 11.92
C GLY A 84 -14.50 3.63 11.67
N THR A 85 -14.99 2.93 10.65
CA THR A 85 -14.47 1.64 10.22
C THR A 85 -13.67 1.82 8.93
N PHE A 86 -12.50 1.22 8.84
CA PHE A 86 -11.79 1.09 7.57
C PHE A 86 -11.20 -0.31 7.42
N LEU A 87 -11.06 -0.75 6.17
CA LEU A 87 -10.53 -2.06 5.84
C LEU A 87 -9.22 -1.88 5.11
N SER A 88 -8.18 -2.58 5.55
CA SER A 88 -6.94 -2.70 4.79
C SER A 88 -6.82 -4.12 4.29
N ALA A 89 -6.12 -4.31 3.18
CA ALA A 89 -5.98 -5.61 2.59
C ALA A 89 -4.52 -5.91 2.26
N TYR A 90 -4.13 -7.15 2.51
CA TYR A 90 -2.74 -7.60 2.56
C TYR A 90 -2.55 -8.87 1.75
N SER A 91 -1.47 -8.94 0.99
CA SER A 91 -1.02 -10.12 0.29
C SER A 91 -0.16 -10.97 1.23
N LEU A 92 -0.36 -12.29 1.19
CA LEU A 92 0.44 -13.25 1.93
C LEU A 92 1.07 -14.26 0.97
N SER A 93 2.39 -14.40 1.09
CA SER A 93 3.19 -15.40 0.38
C SER A 93 4.16 -16.04 1.37
N GLY A 94 3.85 -17.25 1.82
CA GLY A 94 4.51 -17.85 2.98
C GLY A 94 4.40 -16.97 4.23
N THR A 95 5.55 -16.47 4.73
CA THR A 95 5.60 -15.54 5.88
C THR A 95 5.66 -14.06 5.47
N ASP A 96 5.79 -13.76 4.17
CA ASP A 96 5.85 -12.38 3.70
C ASP A 96 4.45 -11.75 3.68
N ILE A 97 4.35 -10.56 4.26
CA ILE A 97 3.11 -9.79 4.35
C ILE A 97 3.35 -8.48 3.62
N ARG A 98 2.57 -8.22 2.56
CA ARG A 98 2.61 -6.93 1.85
C ARG A 98 1.27 -6.24 1.94
N LEU A 99 1.28 -4.93 2.19
CA LEU A 99 0.09 -4.11 2.04
C LEU A 99 -0.24 -4.01 0.56
N ALA A 100 -1.44 -4.41 0.21
CA ALA A 100 -1.95 -4.26 -1.14
C ALA A 100 -3.00 -3.14 -1.23
N ALA A 101 -3.73 -2.86 -0.15
CA ALA A 101 -4.53 -1.64 -0.05
C ALA A 101 -4.54 -1.09 1.37
N LEU A 102 -4.15 0.18 1.51
CA LEU A 102 -4.18 0.89 2.80
C LEU A 102 -5.61 1.03 3.31
N MET A 103 -6.51 1.45 2.42
CA MET A 103 -7.95 1.48 2.64
C MET A 103 -8.67 0.94 1.40
N LEU A 104 -9.62 0.04 1.61
CA LEU A 104 -10.52 -0.41 0.56
C LEU A 104 -11.53 0.70 0.21
N PRO A 105 -11.85 0.91 -1.07
CA PRO A 105 -12.96 1.76 -1.48
C PRO A 105 -14.29 1.34 -0.84
N PRO A 106 -15.23 2.27 -0.60
CA PRO A 106 -16.49 1.97 0.09
C PRO A 106 -17.31 0.81 -0.50
N ASP A 107 -17.43 0.71 -1.83
CA ASP A 107 -18.12 -0.40 -2.51
C ASP A 107 -17.50 -1.76 -2.14
N LEU A 108 -16.18 -1.84 -2.26
CA LEU A 108 -15.45 -3.06 -2.01
C LEU A 108 -15.40 -3.41 -0.52
N ALA A 109 -15.25 -2.39 0.34
CA ALA A 109 -15.31 -2.55 1.80
C ALA A 109 -16.67 -3.10 2.25
N THR A 110 -17.76 -2.63 1.64
CA THR A 110 -19.13 -3.11 1.91
C THR A 110 -19.26 -4.60 1.57
N LYS A 111 -18.78 -5.01 0.40
CA LYS A 111 -18.78 -6.43 -0.03
C LYS A 111 -17.92 -7.30 0.89
N ALA A 112 -16.72 -6.82 1.26
CA ALA A 112 -15.83 -7.53 2.18
C ALA A 112 -16.44 -7.70 3.59
N LEU A 113 -17.14 -6.68 4.11
CA LEU A 113 -17.83 -6.79 5.39
C LEU A 113 -19.00 -7.79 5.35
N ALA A 114 -19.77 -7.81 4.27
CA ALA A 114 -20.83 -8.79 4.08
C ALA A 114 -20.27 -10.22 4.05
N LEU A 115 -19.19 -10.43 3.29
CA LEU A 115 -18.51 -11.71 3.19
C LEU A 115 -17.89 -12.14 4.53
N TRP A 116 -17.29 -11.21 5.28
CA TRP A 116 -16.77 -11.50 6.62
C TRP A 116 -17.87 -11.97 7.57
N ARG A 117 -19.02 -11.30 7.59
CA ARG A 117 -20.16 -11.70 8.45
C ARG A 117 -20.78 -13.03 8.04
N GLN A 118 -20.74 -13.38 6.75
CA GLN A 118 -21.19 -14.68 6.26
C GLN A 118 -20.25 -15.82 6.68
N THR A 119 -18.95 -15.54 6.75
CA THR A 119 -17.91 -16.55 7.05
C THR A 119 -17.61 -16.69 8.54
N ASP A 120 -17.85 -15.64 9.34
CA ASP A 120 -17.60 -15.63 10.78
C ASP A 120 -18.86 -15.25 11.57
N PRO A 121 -19.53 -16.21 12.23
CA PRO A 121 -20.69 -15.94 13.08
C PRO A 121 -20.40 -14.99 14.26
N GLU A 122 -19.12 -14.89 14.67
CA GLU A 122 -18.68 -14.00 15.76
C GLU A 122 -18.37 -12.58 15.26
N ALA A 123 -18.45 -12.33 13.95
CA ALA A 123 -18.24 -10.99 13.39
C ALA A 123 -19.25 -10.00 13.99
N PRO A 124 -18.81 -8.79 14.41
CA PRO A 124 -19.72 -7.75 14.90
C PRO A 124 -20.82 -7.42 13.88
N LYS A 125 -22.07 -7.54 14.34
CA LYS A 125 -23.26 -7.18 13.55
C LYS A 125 -23.36 -5.68 13.30
N VAL A 126 -22.89 -4.88 14.26
CA VAL A 126 -22.87 -3.42 14.20
C VAL A 126 -21.42 -2.94 14.27
N LEU A 127 -21.06 -2.08 13.33
CA LEU A 127 -19.79 -1.38 13.28
C LEU A 127 -20.08 0.12 13.05
N PRO A 128 -19.16 1.02 13.42
CA PRO A 128 -19.23 2.41 12.99
C PRO A 128 -19.26 2.55 11.46
N ALA A 129 -19.67 3.73 10.99
CA ALA A 129 -19.71 4.06 9.57
C ALA A 129 -18.36 3.79 8.88
N LEU A 130 -18.42 3.38 7.61
CA LEU A 130 -17.22 3.24 6.78
C LEU A 130 -16.62 4.63 6.55
N LEU A 131 -15.32 4.76 6.80
CA LEU A 131 -14.56 5.96 6.48
C LEU A 131 -14.25 6.00 4.99
N ASP A 132 -14.35 7.18 4.41
CA ASP A 132 -13.86 7.41 3.06
C ASP A 132 -12.32 7.43 3.05
N PRO A 133 -11.68 6.73 2.09
CA PRO A 133 -10.25 6.80 1.95
C PRO A 133 -9.81 8.23 1.58
N PRO A 134 -8.79 8.79 2.25
CA PRO A 134 -8.16 10.01 1.77
C PRO A 134 -7.75 9.85 0.30
N GLN A 135 -8.00 10.86 -0.53
CA GLN A 135 -7.74 10.80 -1.97
C GLN A 135 -6.29 10.40 -2.28
N ASP A 136 -5.34 10.89 -1.46
CA ASP A 136 -3.92 10.64 -1.59
C ASP A 136 -3.43 9.44 -0.76
N ALA A 137 -4.30 8.67 -0.09
CA ALA A 137 -3.91 7.49 0.70
C ALA A 137 -3.19 6.43 -0.16
N ALA A 138 -3.50 6.44 -1.45
CA ALA A 138 -2.96 5.61 -2.50
C ALA A 138 -1.70 6.17 -3.18
N ALA A 139 -1.33 7.42 -2.88
CA ALA A 139 -0.33 8.15 -3.63
C ALA A 139 1.07 7.52 -3.45
N PRO A 140 1.73 7.09 -4.55
CA PRO A 140 3.06 6.48 -4.52
C PRO A 140 4.13 7.33 -3.86
N LEU A 141 3.98 8.65 -3.97
CA LEU A 141 4.92 9.63 -3.42
C LEU A 141 5.23 9.31 -1.96
N TRP A 142 4.20 9.06 -1.16
CA TRP A 142 4.39 8.83 0.27
C TRP A 142 5.15 7.54 0.58
N LEU A 143 5.01 6.51 -0.27
CA LEU A 143 5.77 5.27 -0.14
C LEU A 143 7.24 5.47 -0.52
N ALA A 144 7.51 6.30 -1.53
CA ALA A 144 8.86 6.66 -1.95
C ALA A 144 9.55 7.53 -0.90
N LEU A 145 8.87 8.59 -0.42
CA LEU A 145 9.38 9.48 0.62
C LEU A 145 9.65 8.74 1.94
N LEU A 146 8.85 7.73 2.29
CA LEU A 146 9.09 6.88 3.46
C LEU A 146 10.46 6.18 3.41
N ARG A 147 10.95 5.87 2.21
CA ARG A 147 12.20 5.13 1.98
C ARG A 147 13.42 6.01 1.75
N LEU A 148 13.23 7.32 1.58
CA LEU A 148 14.33 8.24 1.37
C LEU A 148 15.16 8.37 2.65
N ARG A 149 16.45 8.04 2.54
CA ARG A 149 17.43 8.13 3.65
C ARG A 149 17.44 9.50 4.33
N PRO A 150 17.42 10.65 3.61
CA PRO A 150 17.37 11.97 4.25
C PRO A 150 16.14 12.22 5.14
N LEU A 151 15.02 11.54 4.87
CA LEU A 151 13.78 11.70 5.64
C LEU A 151 13.66 10.71 6.81
N ARG A 152 14.60 9.77 6.97
CA ARG A 152 14.51 8.71 7.99
C ARG A 152 14.29 9.28 9.39
N SER A 153 15.11 10.24 9.82
CA SER A 153 15.01 10.84 11.15
C SER A 153 13.67 11.56 11.36
N VAL A 154 13.16 12.21 10.32
CA VAL A 154 11.85 12.87 10.32
C VAL A 154 10.75 11.82 10.54
N TRP A 155 10.74 10.74 9.77
CA TRP A 155 9.77 9.66 9.92
C TRP A 155 9.84 8.96 11.28
N GLU A 156 11.04 8.63 11.76
CA GLU A 156 11.23 7.97 13.06
C GLU A 156 10.71 8.83 14.22
N SER A 157 10.90 10.15 14.14
CA SER A 157 10.41 11.10 15.16
C SER A 157 8.88 11.13 15.22
N MET A 158 8.20 10.97 14.08
CA MET A 158 6.75 11.04 13.97
C MET A 158 6.06 9.69 14.22
N LEU A 159 6.68 8.59 13.79
CA LEU A 159 6.07 7.25 13.82
C LEU A 159 6.48 6.42 15.03
N ARG A 160 7.64 6.72 15.65
CA ARG A 160 8.48 5.79 16.42
C ARG A 160 9.23 4.81 15.51
N ARG A 161 10.46 4.48 15.91
CA ARG A 161 11.36 3.61 15.14
C ARG A 161 10.73 2.26 14.79
N ASP A 162 10.16 1.54 15.76
CA ASP A 162 9.59 0.20 15.51
C ASP A 162 8.40 0.22 14.54
N HIS A 163 7.59 1.29 14.58
CA HIS A 163 6.49 1.46 13.63
C HIS A 163 7.02 1.73 12.22
N PHE A 164 8.01 2.63 12.11
CA PHE A 164 8.67 2.94 10.84
C PHE A 164 9.28 1.68 10.21
N GLU A 165 10.04 0.89 10.96
CA GLU A 165 10.64 -0.35 10.46
C GLU A 165 9.56 -1.38 10.06
N THR A 166 8.48 -1.52 10.83
CA THR A 166 7.34 -2.39 10.44
C THR A 166 6.72 -1.94 9.12
N LEU A 167 6.51 -0.63 8.95
CA LEU A 167 5.92 -0.06 7.74
C LEU A 167 6.83 -0.27 6.52
N LEU A 168 8.15 -0.15 6.67
CA LEU A 168 9.11 -0.45 5.59
C LEU A 168 9.09 -1.91 5.14
N GLN A 169 8.74 -2.83 6.04
CA GLN A 169 8.61 -4.26 5.72
C GLN A 169 7.31 -4.54 4.94
N VAL A 170 6.20 -3.93 5.36
CA VAL A 170 4.86 -4.28 4.84
C VAL A 170 4.46 -3.43 3.63
N LEU A 171 4.81 -2.15 3.60
CA LEU A 171 4.40 -1.26 2.49
C LEU A 171 5.14 -1.62 1.19
N PRO A 172 4.53 -1.43 0.02
CA PRO A 172 5.21 -1.59 -1.28
C PRO A 172 6.40 -0.66 -1.42
N ASP A 173 7.36 -1.09 -2.24
CA ASP A 173 8.49 -0.25 -2.61
C ASP A 173 8.10 0.74 -3.69
N ALA A 174 8.49 1.99 -3.50
CA ALA A 174 8.34 3.04 -4.49
C ALA A 174 9.59 3.91 -4.54
N TRP A 175 9.80 4.55 -5.68
CA TRP A 175 10.91 5.43 -5.97
C TRP A 175 10.43 6.68 -6.70
N LEU A 176 11.14 7.78 -6.45
CA LEU A 176 11.04 8.97 -7.28
C LEU A 176 11.78 8.67 -8.59
N LEU A 177 11.09 8.68 -9.73
CA LEU A 177 11.68 8.45 -11.05
C LEU A 177 12.38 9.72 -11.53
N ASP A 178 13.54 10.02 -10.93
CA ASP A 178 14.39 11.14 -11.33
C ASP A 178 15.34 10.69 -12.47
N PRO A 179 15.23 11.26 -13.69
CA PRO A 179 16.04 10.84 -14.83
C PRO A 179 17.49 11.33 -14.75
N THR A 180 17.87 12.11 -13.73
CA THR A 180 19.23 12.62 -13.55
C THR A 180 20.24 11.46 -13.46
N PRO A 181 21.31 11.45 -14.27
CA PRO A 181 22.34 10.42 -14.21
C PRO A 181 22.96 10.33 -12.81
N LEU A 182 23.09 9.10 -12.31
CA LEU A 182 23.72 8.86 -11.02
C LEU A 182 25.25 9.09 -11.09
N PRO A 183 25.88 9.60 -10.02
CA PRO A 183 27.33 9.65 -9.93
C PRO A 183 27.98 8.26 -10.06
N PRO A 184 29.23 8.15 -10.52
CA PRO A 184 29.94 6.88 -10.57
C PRO A 184 29.93 6.15 -9.22
N GLY A 185 29.55 4.87 -9.24
CA GLY A 185 29.47 4.02 -8.04
C GLY A 185 28.18 4.18 -7.20
N ALA A 186 27.30 5.13 -7.53
CA ALA A 186 26.00 5.23 -6.90
C ALA A 186 24.99 4.26 -7.54
N VAL A 187 24.01 3.83 -6.75
CA VAL A 187 22.94 2.92 -7.19
C VAL A 187 21.58 3.41 -6.71
N ILE A 188 20.54 3.02 -7.43
CA ILE A 188 19.15 3.15 -7.00
C ILE A 188 18.90 2.10 -5.90
N PRO A 189 18.67 2.50 -4.64
CA PRO A 189 18.61 1.55 -3.53
C PRO A 189 17.51 0.50 -3.72
N ARG A 190 17.79 -0.75 -3.34
CA ARG A 190 16.87 -1.92 -3.46
C ARG A 190 16.61 -2.38 -4.89
N LEU A 191 17.04 -1.62 -5.89
CA LEU A 191 17.14 -2.08 -7.26
C LEU A 191 18.59 -2.48 -7.58
N GLU A 192 19.56 -1.89 -6.89
CA GLU A 192 21.00 -2.09 -7.11
C GLU A 192 21.40 -1.78 -8.57
N LEU A 193 20.76 -0.74 -9.14
CA LEU A 193 20.94 -0.31 -10.52
C LEU A 193 21.70 1.01 -10.60
N ALA A 194 22.63 1.12 -11.55
CA ALA A 194 23.35 2.37 -11.83
C ALA A 194 22.55 3.38 -12.68
N SER A 195 21.47 2.95 -13.33
CA SER A 195 20.58 3.81 -14.10
C SER A 195 19.19 3.16 -14.25
N TRP A 196 18.18 3.99 -14.54
CA TRP A 196 16.82 3.50 -14.84
C TRP A 196 16.75 2.64 -16.09
N GLU A 197 17.61 2.87 -17.08
CA GLU A 197 17.69 2.05 -18.31
C GLU A 197 17.99 0.57 -18.03
N ASN A 198 18.54 0.26 -16.85
CA ASN A 198 18.82 -1.11 -16.41
C ASN A 198 17.63 -1.78 -15.70
N LEU A 199 16.51 -1.07 -15.49
CA LEU A 199 15.31 -1.62 -14.85
C LEU A 199 14.76 -2.90 -15.52
N PRO A 200 14.81 -3.04 -16.86
CA PRO A 200 14.42 -4.29 -17.52
C PRO A 200 15.19 -5.53 -17.03
N TYR A 201 16.41 -5.38 -16.49
CA TYR A 201 17.13 -6.50 -15.91
C TYR A 201 16.45 -7.03 -14.65
N VAL A 202 16.02 -6.14 -13.76
CA VAL A 202 15.28 -6.47 -12.55
C VAL A 202 13.90 -7.04 -12.89
N GLN A 203 13.28 -6.58 -13.99
CA GLN A 203 12.01 -7.15 -14.46
C GLN A 203 12.13 -8.59 -14.93
N ARG A 204 13.23 -8.95 -15.61
CA ARG A 204 13.50 -10.33 -16.04
C ARG A 204 13.69 -11.29 -14.86
N GLU A 205 14.04 -10.77 -13.68
CA GLU A 205 14.10 -11.53 -12.42
C GLU A 205 12.71 -11.73 -11.78
N GLY A 206 11.63 -11.30 -12.45
CA GLY A 206 10.25 -11.51 -12.03
C GLY A 206 9.64 -10.35 -11.25
N ARG A 207 10.36 -9.26 -11.03
CA ARG A 207 9.82 -8.07 -10.38
C ARG A 207 8.96 -7.26 -11.34
N ARG A 208 7.75 -6.92 -10.93
CA ARG A 208 6.82 -6.11 -11.70
C ARG A 208 6.80 -4.69 -11.15
N PHE A 209 6.55 -3.72 -12.02
CA PHE A 209 6.49 -2.32 -11.63
C PHE A 209 5.41 -1.57 -12.39
N ALA A 210 4.92 -0.49 -11.81
CA ALA A 210 4.07 0.47 -12.50
C ALA A 210 4.61 1.89 -12.32
N ILE A 211 4.32 2.72 -13.32
CA ILE A 211 4.56 4.15 -13.32
C ILE A 211 3.25 4.86 -13.00
N ALA A 212 3.31 5.85 -12.11
CA ALA A 212 2.15 6.64 -11.74
C ALA A 212 2.57 8.09 -11.44
N SER A 213 1.59 8.99 -11.42
CA SER A 213 1.84 10.33 -10.89
C SER A 213 2.15 10.26 -9.38
N PRO A 214 2.91 11.22 -8.82
CA PRO A 214 3.22 11.24 -7.40
C PRO A 214 1.95 11.32 -6.54
N GLU A 215 0.98 12.13 -6.95
CA GLU A 215 -0.24 12.45 -6.19
C GLU A 215 -1.34 11.38 -6.23
N SER A 216 -1.34 10.48 -7.22
CA SER A 216 -2.41 9.48 -7.35
C SER A 216 -1.93 8.20 -8.01
N TRP A 217 -2.53 7.09 -7.58
CA TRP A 217 -2.40 5.80 -8.27
C TRP A 217 -3.33 5.69 -9.48
N ASP A 218 -4.36 6.53 -9.57
CA ASP A 218 -5.28 6.49 -10.70
C ASP A 218 -4.53 6.84 -12.00
N GLY A 219 -4.66 5.98 -13.01
CA GLY A 219 -3.89 6.10 -14.26
C GLY A 219 -2.50 5.45 -14.22
N ALA A 220 -2.16 4.71 -13.16
CA ALA A 220 -0.93 3.93 -13.10
C ALA A 220 -0.82 2.96 -14.29
N GLN A 221 0.35 2.91 -14.92
CA GLN A 221 0.64 2.06 -16.06
C GLN A 221 1.70 1.04 -15.69
N GLU A 222 1.38 -0.25 -15.81
CA GLU A 222 2.37 -1.32 -15.64
C GLU A 222 3.45 -1.24 -16.72
N LEU A 223 4.69 -1.42 -16.29
CA LEU A 223 5.85 -1.49 -17.18
C LEU A 223 5.87 -2.87 -17.87
N GLY A 224 5.24 -2.96 -19.04
CA GLY A 224 5.25 -4.16 -19.86
C GLY A 224 6.33 -4.21 -20.96
N SER A 225 6.89 -3.05 -21.34
CA SER A 225 7.87 -2.95 -22.43
C SER A 225 8.93 -1.88 -22.18
N HIS A 226 10.08 -1.99 -22.85
CA HIS A 226 11.13 -0.98 -22.81
C HIS A 226 10.63 0.41 -23.26
N GLY A 227 9.72 0.48 -24.23
CA GLY A 227 9.17 1.75 -24.72
C GLY A 227 8.36 2.52 -23.66
N THR A 228 7.66 1.80 -22.78
CA THR A 228 6.90 2.42 -21.68
C THR A 228 7.83 3.12 -20.69
N LEU A 229 8.96 2.49 -20.34
CA LEU A 229 9.96 3.06 -19.45
C LEU A 229 10.62 4.30 -20.05
N GLN A 230 11.05 4.24 -21.32
CA GLN A 230 11.65 5.39 -22.00
C GLN A 230 10.69 6.60 -22.04
N THR A 231 9.42 6.34 -22.30
CA THR A 231 8.36 7.37 -22.31
C THR A 231 8.21 7.98 -20.91
N ALA A 232 8.14 7.15 -19.87
CA ALA A 232 8.08 7.61 -18.49
C ALA A 232 9.29 8.48 -18.10
N LEU A 233 10.51 8.05 -18.46
CA LEU A 233 11.74 8.83 -18.21
C LEU A 233 11.73 10.16 -18.94
N THR A 234 11.28 10.20 -20.20
CA THR A 234 11.17 11.43 -20.98
C THR A 234 10.17 12.38 -20.34
N ASN A 235 9.01 11.87 -19.93
CA ASN A 235 7.97 12.66 -19.28
C ASN A 235 8.41 13.16 -17.90
N SER A 236 9.18 12.34 -17.15
CA SER A 236 9.69 12.68 -15.81
C SER A 236 10.56 13.94 -15.78
N ALA A 237 11.19 14.28 -16.90
CA ALA A 237 11.98 15.51 -17.04
C ALA A 237 11.12 16.79 -16.99
N THR A 238 9.81 16.68 -17.27
CA THR A 238 8.88 17.82 -17.30
C THR A 238 7.78 17.76 -16.24
N ALA A 239 7.42 16.56 -15.80
CA ALA A 239 6.44 16.34 -14.73
C ALA A 239 6.91 15.16 -13.86
N PRO A 240 7.03 15.31 -12.54
CA PRO A 240 7.52 14.23 -11.68
C PRO A 240 6.70 12.94 -11.84
N GLN A 241 7.37 11.80 -11.82
CA GLN A 241 6.75 10.48 -11.92
C GLN A 241 7.33 9.53 -10.88
N THR A 242 6.52 8.60 -10.42
CA THR A 242 6.97 7.60 -9.46
C THR A 242 7.01 6.23 -10.11
N LEU A 243 7.98 5.41 -9.70
CA LEU A 243 8.01 3.99 -9.96
C LEU A 243 7.53 3.28 -8.70
N MET A 244 6.67 2.28 -8.84
CA MET A 244 6.30 1.41 -7.72
C MET A 244 6.43 -0.05 -8.08
N ALA A 245 6.95 -0.84 -7.15
CA ALA A 245 6.95 -2.30 -7.24
C ALA A 245 5.53 -2.83 -7.06
N LEU A 246 5.11 -3.69 -7.99
CA LEU A 246 3.87 -4.43 -7.90
C LEU A 246 4.12 -5.75 -7.16
N PRO A 247 3.23 -6.14 -6.23
CA PRO A 247 3.38 -7.41 -5.53
C PRO A 247 3.28 -8.59 -6.51
N ALA A 248 4.00 -9.67 -6.22
CA ALA A 248 3.78 -10.93 -6.90
C ALA A 248 2.35 -11.44 -6.61
N ALA A 249 1.84 -12.34 -7.45
CA ALA A 249 0.55 -12.99 -7.20
C ALA A 249 0.64 -13.76 -5.87
N PRO A 250 -0.20 -13.44 -4.86
CA PRO A 250 -0.07 -14.06 -3.55
C PRO A 250 -0.79 -15.41 -3.47
N ASP A 251 -0.42 -16.19 -2.46
CA ASP A 251 -1.10 -17.45 -2.12
C ASP A 251 -2.49 -17.16 -1.54
N SER A 252 -2.58 -16.07 -0.77
CA SER A 252 -3.81 -15.64 -0.13
C SER A 252 -3.82 -14.14 0.14
N TRP A 253 -5.02 -13.63 0.39
CA TRP A 253 -5.26 -12.28 0.85
C TRP A 253 -5.83 -12.32 2.26
N ILE A 254 -5.42 -11.37 3.09
CA ILE A 254 -6.08 -11.05 4.36
C ILE A 254 -6.68 -9.66 4.24
N ILE A 255 -7.98 -9.56 4.47
CA ILE A 255 -8.68 -8.29 4.66
C ILE A 255 -8.86 -8.09 6.16
N ALA A 256 -8.24 -7.05 6.71
CA ALA A 256 -8.34 -6.70 8.11
C ALA A 256 -9.36 -5.56 8.29
N VAL A 257 -10.27 -5.73 9.25
CA VAL A 257 -11.27 -4.73 9.62
C VAL A 257 -10.79 -3.99 10.85
N TYR A 258 -10.65 -2.67 10.74
CA TYR A 258 -10.20 -1.81 11.83
C TYR A 258 -11.30 -0.82 12.21
N GLU A 259 -11.36 -0.52 13.51
CA GLU A 259 -12.19 0.54 14.08
C GLU A 259 -11.28 1.63 14.65
N LYS A 260 -11.40 2.85 14.13
CA LYS A 260 -10.71 4.03 14.65
C LYS A 260 -11.59 4.74 15.67
N LYS A 261 -11.01 5.06 16.83
CA LYS A 261 -11.61 5.84 17.93
C LYS A 261 -10.60 6.84 18.46
N ALA A 262 -10.81 8.12 18.19
CA ALA A 262 -9.85 9.18 18.44
C ALA A 262 -8.45 8.78 17.96
N ASN A 263 -7.50 8.54 18.88
CA ASN A 263 -6.11 8.19 18.60
C ASN A 263 -5.82 6.68 18.69
N ARG A 264 -6.86 5.84 18.81
CA ARG A 264 -6.76 4.39 18.90
C ARG A 264 -7.31 3.74 17.64
N VAL A 265 -6.66 2.67 17.20
CA VAL A 265 -7.16 1.80 16.13
C VAL A 265 -7.18 0.37 16.64
N ASP A 266 -8.37 -0.23 16.67
CA ASP A 266 -8.59 -1.61 17.12
C ASP A 266 -8.92 -2.51 15.94
N ALA A 267 -8.23 -3.63 15.81
CA ALA A 267 -8.65 -4.68 14.88
C ALA A 267 -9.93 -5.35 15.40
N ARG A 268 -10.95 -5.42 14.54
CA ARG A 268 -12.25 -6.05 14.84
C ARG A 268 -12.35 -7.48 14.30
N GLY A 269 -11.57 -7.79 13.27
CA GLY A 269 -11.44 -9.14 12.74
C GLY A 269 -10.73 -9.18 11.40
N PHE A 270 -10.64 -10.39 10.86
CA PHE A 270 -9.91 -10.68 9.63
C PHE A 270 -10.70 -11.66 8.77
N LEU A 271 -10.68 -11.41 7.46
CA LEU A 271 -11.24 -12.27 6.44
C LEU A 271 -10.09 -12.79 5.58
N SER A 272 -10.02 -14.11 5.38
CA SER A 272 -9.07 -14.73 4.46
C SER A 272 -9.74 -15.02 3.12
N LEU A 273 -9.04 -14.68 2.03
CA LEU A 273 -9.35 -15.14 0.69
C LEU A 273 -8.18 -16.01 0.22
N ARG A 274 -8.43 -17.26 -0.18
CA ARG A 274 -7.39 -18.17 -0.67
C ARG A 274 -7.85 -18.90 -1.93
N ARG A 275 -6.90 -19.38 -2.73
CA ARG A 275 -7.22 -20.23 -3.88
C ARG A 275 -7.47 -21.66 -3.41
N SER A 276 -8.50 -22.29 -3.97
CA SER A 276 -8.73 -23.74 -3.88
C SER A 276 -7.73 -24.49 -4.76
N PRO A 277 -7.59 -25.82 -4.61
CA PRO A 277 -6.78 -26.64 -5.51
C PRO A 277 -7.18 -26.50 -6.99
N GLU A 278 -8.46 -26.21 -7.26
CA GLU A 278 -9.03 -25.97 -8.59
C GLU A 278 -8.81 -24.53 -9.09
N GLY A 279 -8.11 -23.70 -8.31
CA GLY A 279 -7.74 -22.33 -8.66
C GLY A 279 -8.79 -21.26 -8.39
N ALA A 280 -9.98 -21.63 -7.87
CA ALA A 280 -11.05 -20.70 -7.54
C ALA A 280 -10.79 -19.99 -6.20
N TRP A 281 -11.12 -18.71 -6.08
CA TRP A 281 -11.06 -18.01 -4.81
C TRP A 281 -12.14 -18.51 -3.85
N GLN A 282 -11.79 -18.63 -2.57
CA GLN A 282 -12.71 -19.00 -1.49
C GLN A 282 -12.47 -18.11 -0.28
N ALA A 283 -13.56 -17.79 0.42
CA ALA A 283 -13.55 -16.98 1.63
C ALA A 283 -13.58 -17.86 2.88
N ALA A 284 -12.72 -17.55 3.85
CA ALA A 284 -12.60 -18.29 5.10
C ALA A 284 -12.46 -17.34 6.30
N LYS A 285 -13.04 -17.76 7.43
CA LYS A 285 -12.75 -17.18 8.74
C LYS A 285 -11.27 -17.39 9.08
N VAL A 286 -10.65 -16.41 9.74
CA VAL A 286 -9.32 -16.54 10.32
C VAL A 286 -9.43 -16.98 11.79
N ARG A 287 -8.65 -17.98 12.19
CA ARG A 287 -8.54 -18.48 13.58
C ARG A 287 -7.18 -18.15 14.17
#